data_AF-A0A7S4MVT2-F1
#
_entry.id   AF-A0A7S4MVT2-F1
#
_cell.length_a   1.000
_cell.length_b   1.000
_cell.length_c   1.000
_cell.angle_alpha   90.00
_cell.angle_beta   90.00
_cell.angle_gamma   90.00
#
_symmetry.space_group_name_H-M   'P 1'
#
loop_
_entity.id
_entity.type
_entity.pdbx_description
1 polymer ?
#
loop_
_entity_poly.entity_id
_entity_poly.type
_entity_poly.pdbx_seq_one_letter_code
_entity_poly.pdbx_strand_id
1 'polypeptide(L)'
;MYQRSADMGLGVPFNIASYALLTHMIARVTGRKPGEFVHTIGDAHVYVNHVDALRVQLERMPRAFPTLEIRNKERMGGEGEDKEEGCGGCGIDGFVYEDFEVVGYRPHKTIKMKMAV
;
A
#
# COMPACT_ATOMS: atom_id res chain seq x y z
N MET A 1 2.19 -5.91 -10.61
CA MET A 1 0.75 -5.68 -10.85
C MET A 1 0.59 -5.02 -12.21
N TYR A 2 -0.37 -5.47 -13.01
CA TYR A 2 -0.71 -4.83 -14.29
C TYR A 2 -2.03 -4.06 -14.15
N GLN A 3 -2.00 -2.74 -14.39
CA GLN A 3 -3.18 -1.89 -14.38
C GLN A 3 -3.52 -1.47 -15.81
N ARG A 4 -4.69 -1.92 -16.31
CA ARG A 4 -5.10 -1.64 -17.70
C ARG A 4 -5.24 -0.15 -18.01
N SER A 5 -5.66 0.65 -17.03
CA SER A 5 -5.99 2.07 -17.17
C SER A 5 -5.82 2.74 -15.81
N ALA A 6 -5.03 3.80 -15.78
CA ALA A 6 -4.46 4.35 -14.56
C ALA A 6 -4.61 5.88 -14.52
N ASP A 7 -5.55 6.34 -13.70
CA ASP A 7 -5.66 7.75 -13.31
C ASP A 7 -4.45 8.11 -12.45
N MET A 8 -3.53 8.87 -13.04
CA MET A 8 -2.27 9.26 -12.41
C MET A 8 -2.45 10.22 -11.22
N GLY A 9 -3.58 10.93 -11.15
CA GLY A 9 -3.83 11.92 -10.09
C GLY A 9 -4.45 11.31 -8.84
N LEU A 10 -5.48 10.47 -8.99
CA LEU A 10 -6.20 9.88 -7.86
C LEU A 10 -5.93 8.39 -7.67
N GLY A 11 -6.03 7.61 -8.75
CA GLY A 11 -6.01 6.14 -8.68
C GLY A 11 -4.64 5.57 -8.36
N VAL A 12 -3.61 5.98 -9.11
CA VAL A 12 -2.26 5.40 -9.00
C VAL A 12 -1.65 5.54 -7.59
N PRO A 13 -1.70 6.70 -6.91
CA PRO A 13 -1.20 6.80 -5.54
C PRO A 13 -1.87 5.80 -4.58
N PHE A 14 -3.18 5.57 -4.72
CA PHE A 14 -3.93 4.59 -3.94
C PHE A 14 -3.51 3.15 -4.29
N ASN A 15 -3.35 2.85 -5.58
CA ASN A 15 -2.99 1.51 -6.05
C ASN A 15 -1.57 1.11 -5.63
N ILE A 16 -0.62 2.05 -5.60
CA ILE A 16 0.74 1.79 -5.08
C ILE A 16 0.67 1.37 -3.62
N ALA A 17 -0.02 2.14 -2.77
CA ALA A 17 -0.15 1.82 -1.35
C ALA A 17 -0.89 0.49 -1.13
N SER A 18 -1.95 0.23 -1.88
CA SER A 18 -2.76 -0.99 -1.78
C SER A 18 -1.96 -2.26 -2.08
N TYR A 19 -1.21 -2.30 -3.18
CA TYR A 19 -0.43 -3.49 -3.55
C TYR A 19 0.88 -3.62 -2.78
N ALA A 20 1.48 -2.52 -2.33
CA ALA A 20 2.55 -2.57 -1.35
C ALA A 20 2.06 -3.23 -0.05
N LEU A 21 0.92 -2.77 0.49
CA LEU A 21 0.31 -3.36 1.69
C LEU A 21 0.03 -4.86 1.51
N LEU A 22 -0.59 -5.25 0.38
CA LEU A 22 -0.84 -6.67 0.08
C LEU A 22 0.44 -7.49 0.02
N THR A 23 1.51 -6.94 -0.56
CA THR A 23 2.83 -7.61 -0.61
C THR A 23 3.39 -7.84 0.79
N HIS A 24 3.25 -6.86 1.69
CA HIS A 24 3.63 -7.01 3.10
C HIS A 24 2.77 -8.05 3.83
N MET A 25 1.45 -8.06 3.60
CA MET A 25 0.53 -9.05 4.19
C MET A 25 0.86 -10.47 3.72
N ILE A 26 1.08 -10.69 2.43
CA ILE A 26 1.48 -11.99 1.86
C ILE A 26 2.83 -12.44 2.42
N ALA A 27 3.81 -11.54 2.47
CA ALA A 27 5.11 -11.83 3.06
C ALA A 27 4.97 -12.28 4.52
N ARG A 28 4.12 -11.62 5.30
CA ARG A 28 3.86 -11.98 6.70
C ARG A 28 3.27 -13.38 6.86
N VAL A 29 2.21 -13.72 6.12
CA VAL A 29 1.54 -15.04 6.26
C VAL A 29 2.38 -16.19 5.70
N THR A 30 3.25 -15.91 4.73
CA THR A 30 4.17 -16.91 4.14
C THR A 30 5.53 -16.99 4.83
N GLY A 31 5.76 -16.21 5.91
CA GLY A 31 7.05 -16.17 6.61
C GLY A 31 8.21 -15.62 5.77
N ARG A 32 7.92 -14.79 4.77
CA ARG A 32 8.90 -14.17 3.87
C ARG A 32 9.14 -12.70 4.21
N LYS A 33 10.17 -12.12 3.59
CA LYS A 33 10.41 -10.67 3.62
C LYS A 33 9.73 -10.01 2.41
N PRO A 34 9.07 -8.86 2.58
CA PRO A 34 8.53 -8.10 1.45
C PRO A 34 9.68 -7.67 0.53
N GLY A 35 9.51 -7.88 -0.77
CA GLY A 35 10.47 -7.49 -1.80
C GLY A 35 10.03 -6.23 -2.53
N GLU A 36 10.20 -6.23 -3.84
CA GLU A 36 9.85 -5.09 -4.70
C GLU A 36 8.41 -5.17 -5.19
N PHE A 37 7.74 -4.02 -5.24
CA PHE A 37 6.48 -3.87 -5.93
C PHE A 37 6.71 -3.25 -7.32
N VAL A 38 6.44 -4.03 -8.37
CA VAL A 38 6.53 -3.58 -9.76
C VAL A 38 5.13 -3.25 -10.29
N HIS A 39 4.92 -2.01 -10.71
CA HIS A 39 3.66 -1.53 -11.27
C HIS A 39 3.78 -1.33 -12.78
N THR A 40 3.20 -2.24 -13.55
CA THR A 40 3.08 -2.14 -15.01
C THR A 40 1.76 -1.47 -15.35
N ILE A 41 1.81 -0.38 -16.12
CA ILE A 41 0.62 0.40 -16.48
C ILE A 41 0.39 0.29 -17.99
N GLY A 42 -0.84 0.01 -18.40
CA GLY A 42 -1.30 0.05 -19.78
C GLY A 42 -1.52 1.49 -20.25
N ASP A 43 -2.73 2.01 -20.03
CA ASP A 43 -3.06 3.41 -20.31
C ASP A 43 -2.85 4.31 -19.08
N ALA A 44 -1.72 5.02 -19.05
CA ALA A 44 -1.42 6.02 -18.03
C ALA A 44 -1.94 7.40 -18.46
N HIS A 45 -2.92 7.95 -17.73
CA HIS A 45 -3.59 9.18 -18.14
C HIS A 45 -3.85 10.13 -16.97
N VAL A 46 -4.06 11.40 -17.33
CA VAL A 46 -4.43 12.49 -16.43
C VAL A 46 -5.73 13.10 -16.93
N TYR A 47 -6.72 13.24 -16.05
CA TYR A 47 -7.93 13.98 -16.40
C TYR A 47 -7.65 15.47 -16.53
N VAL A 48 -8.30 16.13 -17.50
CA VAL A 48 -8.10 17.57 -17.76
C VAL A 48 -8.37 18.43 -16.52
N ASN A 49 -9.38 18.07 -15.72
CA ASN A 49 -9.74 18.76 -14.49
C ASN A 49 -8.75 18.50 -13.32
N HIS A 50 -7.71 17.69 -13.51
CA HIS A 50 -6.64 17.47 -12.52
C HIS A 50 -5.34 18.21 -12.87
N VAL A 51 -5.19 18.73 -14.08
CA VAL A 51 -3.91 19.27 -14.58
C VAL A 51 -3.36 20.37 -13.68
N ASP A 52 -4.17 21.35 -13.28
CA ASP A 52 -3.71 22.46 -12.44
C ASP A 52 -3.36 22.00 -11.02
N ALA A 53 -4.13 21.05 -10.47
CA ALA A 53 -3.83 20.43 -9.18
C ALA A 53 -2.49 19.67 -9.19
N LEU A 54 -2.21 18.95 -10.28
CA LEU A 54 -0.98 18.19 -10.46
C LEU A 54 0.24 19.10 -10.69
N ARG A 55 0.08 20.23 -11.40
CA ARG A 55 1.14 21.23 -11.52
C ARG A 55 1.61 21.72 -10.15
N VAL A 56 0.68 22.03 -9.24
CA VAL A 56 1.00 22.38 -7.84
C VAL A 56 1.67 21.21 -7.10
N GLN A 57 1.31 19.97 -7.40
CA GLN A 57 1.98 18.80 -6.80
C GLN A 57 3.44 18.66 -7.25
N LEU A 58 3.72 18.94 -8.52
CA LEU A 58 5.06 18.84 -9.11
C LEU A 58 6.06 19.85 -8.52
N GLU A 59 5.59 20.97 -7.98
CA GLU A 59 6.43 21.96 -7.28
C GLU A 59 6.89 21.49 -5.89
N ARG A 60 6.32 20.38 -5.37
CA ARG A 60 6.62 19.90 -4.02
C ARG A 60 7.76 18.90 -4.03
N MET A 61 8.79 19.17 -3.23
CA MET A 61 9.85 18.20 -2.97
C MET A 61 9.30 16.98 -2.21
N PRO A 62 9.55 15.74 -2.67
CA PRO A 62 9.21 14.54 -1.93
C PRO A 62 9.86 14.53 -0.55
N ARG A 63 9.16 13.97 0.43
CA ARG A 63 9.66 13.72 1.78
C ARG A 63 9.94 12.23 1.95
N ALA A 64 10.69 11.87 3.00
CA ALA A 64 10.94 10.47 3.32
C ALA A 64 9.63 9.67 3.42
N PHE A 65 9.65 8.45 2.90
CA PHE A 65 8.52 7.53 3.02
C PHE A 65 8.25 7.18 4.49
N PRO A 66 6.99 6.87 4.84
CA PRO A 66 6.69 6.29 6.13
C PRO A 66 7.20 4.84 6.22
N THR A 67 7.16 4.29 7.43
CA THR A 67 7.33 2.85 7.66
C THR A 67 5.97 2.23 7.98
N LEU A 68 5.71 1.03 7.46
CA LEU A 68 4.53 0.24 7.80
C LEU A 68 4.91 -0.81 8.85
N GLU A 69 4.26 -0.77 10.01
CA GLU A 69 4.36 -1.79 11.05
C GLU A 69 3.09 -2.65 11.06
N ILE A 70 3.27 -3.98 11.13
CA ILE A 70 2.18 -4.94 11.27
C ILE A 70 2.21 -5.52 12.68
N ARG A 71 1.34 -5.01 13.54
CA ARG A 71 1.27 -5.25 14.98
C ARG A 71 0.32 -6.41 15.30
N ASN A 72 0.69 -7.63 14.95
CA ASN A 72 0.14 -8.80 15.62
C ASN A 72 1.00 -10.06 15.39
N LYS A 73 1.63 -10.53 16.47
CA LYS A 73 2.33 -11.82 16.50
C LYS A 73 1.46 -12.92 17.08
N GLU A 74 0.61 -12.59 18.05
CA GLU A 74 -0.10 -13.54 18.90
C GLU A 74 -1.39 -14.09 18.27
N ARG A 75 -2.17 -13.26 17.56
CA ARG A 75 -3.34 -13.74 16.78
C ARG A 75 -2.98 -14.65 15.60
N MET A 76 -1.74 -14.58 15.13
CA MET A 76 -1.28 -15.29 13.92
C MET A 76 -0.51 -16.58 14.21
N GLY A 77 -0.42 -16.98 15.47
CA GLY A 77 0.08 -18.27 15.90
C GLY A 77 0.39 -18.26 17.39
N GLY A 78 -0.37 -19.05 18.15
CA GLY A 78 -0.14 -19.24 19.57
C GLY A 78 1.25 -19.82 19.85
N GLU A 79 1.71 -19.63 21.08
CA GLU A 79 2.89 -20.28 21.64
C GLU A 79 2.62 -21.80 21.72
N GLY A 80 2.91 -22.52 20.65
CA GLY A 80 2.78 -23.98 20.55
C GLY A 80 3.78 -24.55 19.54
N GLU A 81 4.38 -25.69 19.89
CA GLU A 81 5.63 -26.24 19.35
C GLU A 81 5.54 -26.84 17.93
N ASP A 82 4.40 -26.79 17.25
CA ASP A 82 4.25 -27.36 15.90
C ASP A 82 4.45 -26.30 14.81
N LYS A 83 5.70 -25.87 14.62
CA LYS A 83 6.13 -25.04 13.48
C LYS A 83 6.61 -25.91 12.32
N GLU A 84 5.71 -26.65 11.69
CA GLU A 84 5.91 -27.08 10.30
C GLU A 84 5.73 -25.85 9.39
N GLU A 85 6.82 -25.44 8.74
CA GLU A 85 6.95 -24.48 7.63
C GLU A 85 5.68 -23.72 7.18
N GLY A 86 5.14 -22.85 8.03
CA GLY A 86 3.96 -22.04 7.73
C GLY A 86 3.43 -21.35 8.98
N CYS A 87 2.83 -20.16 8.83
CA CYS A 87 2.23 -19.44 9.94
C CYS A 87 0.96 -20.17 10.41
N GLY A 88 1.09 -21.11 11.34
CA GLY A 88 -0.05 -21.76 11.99
C GLY A 88 -0.83 -20.76 12.84
N GLY A 89 -1.91 -20.18 12.29
CA GLY A 89 -2.93 -19.48 13.09
C GLY A 89 -3.74 -18.37 12.41
N CYS A 90 -3.25 -17.72 11.36
CA CYS A 90 -4.01 -16.69 10.61
C CYS A 90 -3.75 -16.80 9.12
N GLY A 91 -4.78 -17.07 8.33
CA GLY A 91 -4.73 -16.84 6.88
C GLY A 91 -4.69 -15.35 6.53
N ILE A 92 -4.60 -15.05 5.23
CA ILE A 92 -4.65 -13.68 4.69
C ILE A 92 -5.92 -12.92 5.09
N ASP A 93 -7.00 -13.63 5.41
CA ASP A 93 -8.27 -13.04 5.83
C ASP A 93 -8.31 -12.65 7.31
N GLY A 94 -7.26 -12.96 8.08
CA GLY A 94 -7.20 -12.72 9.53
C GLY A 94 -6.85 -11.28 9.93
N PHE A 95 -6.38 -10.48 8.98
CA PHE A 95 -5.94 -9.09 9.22
C PHE A 95 -7.13 -8.16 9.46
N VAL A 96 -7.01 -7.30 10.46
CA VAL A 96 -7.93 -6.19 10.76
C VAL A 96 -7.22 -4.85 10.64
N TYR A 97 -7.98 -3.75 10.59
CA TYR A 97 -7.43 -2.40 10.41
C TYR A 97 -6.42 -2.05 11.52
N GLU A 98 -6.70 -2.45 12.76
CA GLU A 98 -5.90 -2.18 13.95
C GLU A 98 -4.52 -2.86 13.92
N ASP A 99 -4.32 -3.86 13.05
CA ASP A 99 -3.05 -4.54 12.88
C ASP A 99 -2.02 -3.67 12.16
N PHE A 100 -2.42 -2.59 11.51
CA PHE A 100 -1.55 -1.77 10.66
C PHE A 100 -1.31 -0.40 11.28
N GLU A 101 -0.04 -0.04 11.40
CA GLU A 101 0.36 1.30 11.80
C GLU A 101 1.33 1.90 10.78
N VAL A 102 1.07 3.16 10.42
CA VAL A 102 1.93 3.93 9.51
C VAL A 102 2.73 4.92 10.33
N VAL A 103 4.02 4.65 10.51
CA VAL A 103 4.93 5.42 11.37
C VAL A 103 5.69 6.46 10.54
N GLY A 104 5.78 7.68 11.06
CA GLY A 104 6.59 8.75 10.47
C GLY A 104 6.00 9.40 9.21
N TYR A 105 4.71 9.18 8.91
CA TYR A 105 4.07 9.78 7.74
C TYR A 105 3.90 11.29 7.88
N ARG A 106 4.66 12.04 7.08
CA ARG A 106 4.67 13.51 7.09
C ARG A 106 4.36 14.09 5.70
N PRO A 107 3.16 13.87 5.14
CA PRO A 107 2.82 14.32 3.79
C PRO A 107 2.71 15.85 3.70
N HIS A 108 2.68 16.36 2.47
CA HIS A 108 2.24 17.72 2.20
C HIS A 108 0.72 17.84 2.37
N LYS A 109 0.20 19.08 2.44
CA LYS A 109 -1.24 19.33 2.53
C LYS A 109 -2.01 18.72 1.35
N THR A 110 -3.14 18.07 1.62
CA THR A 110 -4.01 17.48 0.61
C THR A 110 -4.31 18.45 -0.52
N ILE A 111 -4.21 17.97 -1.77
CA ILE A 111 -4.70 18.66 -2.96
C ILE A 111 -6.04 18.00 -3.34
N LYS A 112 -7.08 18.81 -3.51
CA LYS A 112 -8.42 18.29 -3.86
C LYS A 112 -8.49 18.07 -5.37
N MET A 113 -8.83 16.84 -5.77
CA MET A 113 -9.14 16.47 -7.14
C MET A 113 -10.51 15.78 -7.14
N LYS A 114 -11.37 16.10 -8.12
CA LYS A 114 -12.70 15.49 -8.24
C LYS A 114 -12.57 14.19 -9.03
N MET A 115 -13.23 13.12 -8.58
CA MET A 115 -13.34 11.93 -9.44
C MET A 115 -14.06 12.30 -10.74
N ALA A 116 -13.55 11.79 -11.86
CA ALA A 116 -14.28 11.82 -13.11
C ALA A 116 -15.43 10.79 -13.03
N VAL A 117 -16.60 11.18 -13.53
CA VAL A 117 -17.77 10.32 -13.68
C VAL A 117 -17.78 9.75 -15.08
#